data_AF-A0A970PRE3-F1
#
_entry.id   AF-A0A970PRE3-F1
#
_cell.length_a   1.000
_cell.length_b   1.000
_cell.length_c   1.000
_cell.angle_alpha   90.00
_cell.angle_beta   90.00
_cell.angle_gamma   90.00
#
_symmetry.space_group_name_H-M   'P 1'
#
loop_
_entity.id
_entity.type
_entity.pdbx_description
1 polymer ?
#
loop_
_entity_poly.entity_id
_entity_poly.type
_entity_poly.pdbx_seq_one_letter_code
_entity_poly.pdbx_strand_id
1 'polypeptide(L)'
;MKRLLLIYLSLFMMIPVLGFAGAQPLYTAQLRYSGKVYDTPGGTLSLRTLSKGVRVDIYEVLPAWLKIGREGTVLGYIQREKLDDYTVESLVPALAPTYPGVQNTYLGWVAAEAPVRDRPGEDGETLITLTAGARLAFLNVEDGWAKLIFKRQYGYVDTRLLSELQMINASADAHDDQAPIAAYTSFYKISTDEDNIGRIKNLQVSCDKFELIRIMPGGNFNFNRDLGPYRRSNGYFPAIVLVDGGTALGYGGGTCQVSSTLYNVVL
;
A
#
# COMPACT_ATOMS: atom_id res chain seq x y z
N MET A 1 64.88 4.62 -33.82
CA MET A 1 63.85 5.68 -33.70
C MET A 1 62.62 5.22 -34.47
N LYS A 2 61.67 4.53 -33.83
CA LYS A 2 60.33 5.01 -33.42
C LYS A 2 59.56 5.79 -34.49
N ARG A 3 58.46 5.18 -34.98
CA ARG A 3 57.06 5.68 -35.12
C ARG A 3 56.38 4.92 -36.27
N LEU A 4 55.08 4.61 -36.31
CA LEU A 4 53.98 4.44 -35.35
C LEU A 4 52.82 3.99 -36.27
N LEU A 5 52.40 2.72 -36.28
CA LEU A 5 51.23 2.28 -37.06
C LEU A 5 50.04 2.21 -36.09
N LEU A 6 49.06 3.11 -36.24
CA LEU A 6 47.79 3.03 -35.53
C LEU A 6 46.99 1.85 -36.08
N ILE A 7 46.71 0.86 -35.24
CA ILE A 7 45.67 -0.14 -35.47
C ILE A 7 44.51 0.22 -34.56
N TYR A 8 43.38 0.62 -35.16
CA TYR A 8 42.11 0.76 -34.48
C TYR A 8 41.62 -0.64 -34.09
N LEU A 9 41.67 -0.95 -32.79
CA LEU A 9 41.01 -2.13 -32.23
C LEU A 9 39.58 -1.74 -31.87
N SER A 10 38.63 -2.09 -32.73
CA SER A 10 37.19 -2.02 -32.44
C SER A 10 36.86 -3.03 -31.33
N LEU A 11 36.83 -2.53 -30.10
CA LEU A 11 36.36 -3.27 -28.93
C LEU A 11 34.84 -3.47 -29.07
N PHE A 12 34.42 -4.61 -29.60
CA PHE A 12 33.04 -5.07 -29.54
C PHE A 12 32.72 -5.35 -28.06
N MET A 13 32.24 -4.34 -27.35
CA MET A 13 31.74 -4.49 -25.99
C MET A 13 30.45 -5.32 -26.10
N MET A 14 30.58 -6.63 -25.91
CA MET A 14 29.43 -7.48 -25.66
C MET A 14 28.75 -6.96 -24.40
N ILE A 15 27.62 -6.29 -24.59
CA ILE A 15 26.68 -5.98 -23.52
C ILE A 15 26.28 -7.34 -22.94
N PRO A 16 26.58 -7.64 -21.66
CA PRO A 16 26.02 -8.83 -21.05
C PRO A 16 24.51 -8.63 -21.02
N VAL A 17 23.81 -9.44 -21.81
CA VAL A 17 22.38 -9.70 -21.60
C VAL A 17 22.30 -10.22 -20.18
N LEU A 18 21.79 -9.41 -19.25
CA LEU A 18 21.43 -9.87 -17.92
C LEU A 18 20.32 -10.91 -18.08
N GLY A 19 20.72 -12.17 -18.20
CA GLY A 19 19.84 -13.31 -17.97
C GLY A 19 19.43 -13.27 -16.51
N PHE A 20 18.15 -13.03 -16.23
CA PHE A 20 17.56 -13.21 -14.91
C PHE A 20 17.44 -14.71 -14.61
N ALA A 21 18.56 -15.35 -14.28
CA ALA A 21 18.56 -16.69 -13.69
C ALA A 21 18.47 -16.56 -12.16
N GLY A 22 17.46 -17.19 -11.53
CA GLY A 22 17.56 -17.59 -10.12
C GLY A 22 16.58 -17.03 -9.08
N ALA A 23 15.50 -16.32 -9.44
CA ALA A 23 14.46 -15.98 -8.45
C ALA A 23 13.43 -17.13 -8.38
N GLN A 24 13.15 -17.66 -7.18
CA GLN A 24 12.02 -18.58 -6.97
C GLN A 24 10.71 -17.78 -6.93
N PRO A 25 9.62 -18.24 -7.57
CA PRO A 25 8.34 -17.57 -7.42
C PRO A 25 7.79 -17.73 -6.00
N LEU A 26 7.20 -16.67 -5.48
CA LEU A 26 6.60 -16.58 -4.16
C LEU A 26 5.18 -17.16 -4.15
N TYR A 27 4.41 -16.87 -5.21
CA TYR A 27 3.01 -17.27 -5.34
C TYR A 27 2.69 -17.74 -6.76
N THR A 28 1.53 -18.36 -6.96
CA THR A 28 0.93 -18.58 -8.28
C THR A 28 -0.56 -18.23 -8.24
N ALA A 29 -1.10 -17.71 -9.34
CA ALA A 29 -2.49 -17.27 -9.40
C ALA A 29 -2.99 -17.12 -10.84
N GLN A 30 -4.31 -17.06 -11.02
CA GLN A 30 -4.96 -16.84 -12.31
C GLN A 30 -5.27 -15.37 -12.57
N LEU A 31 -5.27 -14.98 -13.83
CA LEU A 31 -5.77 -13.67 -14.25
C LEU A 31 -7.31 -13.64 -14.20
N ARG A 32 -7.88 -12.68 -13.47
CA ARG A 32 -9.32 -12.37 -13.51
C ARG A 32 -9.70 -11.65 -14.81
N TYR A 33 -8.81 -10.80 -15.31
CA TYR A 33 -8.99 -10.01 -16.52
C TYR A 33 -7.76 -10.14 -17.43
N SER A 34 -7.96 -10.07 -18.74
CA SER A 34 -6.84 -9.97 -19.68
C SER A 34 -6.01 -8.70 -19.40
N GLY A 35 -4.68 -8.78 -19.56
CA GLY A 35 -3.78 -7.70 -19.20
C GLY A 35 -2.50 -7.68 -20.03
N LYS A 36 -1.96 -6.47 -20.24
CA LYS A 36 -0.66 -6.27 -20.86
C LYS A 36 0.45 -6.50 -19.84
N VAL A 37 1.55 -7.06 -20.30
CA VAL A 37 2.78 -7.27 -19.53
C VAL A 37 3.83 -6.30 -20.05
N TYR A 38 4.48 -5.60 -19.14
CA TYR A 38 5.41 -4.52 -19.39
C TYR A 38 6.83 -4.90 -18.95
N ASP A 39 7.82 -4.20 -19.48
CA ASP A 39 9.22 -4.35 -19.10
C ASP A 39 9.51 -3.79 -17.70
N THR A 40 8.81 -2.71 -17.32
CA THR A 40 8.95 -2.02 -16.04
C THR A 40 7.58 -1.59 -15.49
N PRO A 41 7.41 -1.46 -14.17
CA PRO A 41 6.20 -0.89 -13.57
C PRO A 41 5.95 0.53 -14.09
N GLY A 42 4.76 0.76 -14.66
CA GLY A 42 4.41 2.07 -15.25
C GLY A 42 5.03 2.36 -16.62
N GLY A 43 5.80 1.42 -17.18
CA GLY A 43 6.38 1.54 -18.51
C GLY A 43 5.36 1.60 -19.64
N THR A 44 5.79 2.08 -20.80
CA THR A 44 4.95 2.15 -22.01
C THR A 44 5.17 0.97 -22.96
N LEU A 45 6.30 0.25 -22.81
CA LEU A 45 6.65 -0.89 -23.65
C LEU A 45 5.88 -2.14 -23.20
N SER A 46 4.87 -2.51 -23.99
CA SER A 46 4.14 -3.76 -23.82
C SER A 46 4.90 -4.93 -24.46
N LEU A 47 5.39 -5.86 -23.65
CA LEU A 47 6.10 -7.06 -24.11
C LEU A 47 5.14 -8.13 -24.67
N ARG A 48 3.95 -8.26 -24.08
CA ARG A 48 2.91 -9.22 -24.48
C ARG A 48 1.57 -8.91 -23.82
N THR A 49 0.53 -9.64 -24.23
CA THR A 49 -0.78 -9.65 -23.58
C THR A 49 -1.10 -11.05 -23.08
N LEU A 50 -1.60 -11.17 -21.86
CA LEU A 50 -2.10 -12.41 -21.28
C LEU A 50 -3.62 -12.39 -21.22
N SER A 51 -4.24 -13.52 -21.56
CA SER A 51 -5.69 -13.69 -21.53
C SER A 51 -6.20 -13.98 -20.12
N LYS A 52 -7.46 -13.63 -19.85
CA LYS A 52 -8.20 -14.09 -18.66
C LYS A 52 -8.05 -15.61 -18.47
N GLY A 53 -7.89 -16.04 -17.22
CA GLY A 53 -7.77 -17.44 -16.82
C GLY A 53 -6.36 -18.02 -16.93
N VAL A 54 -5.42 -17.33 -17.60
CA VAL A 54 -4.01 -17.74 -17.63
C VAL A 54 -3.46 -17.74 -16.21
N ARG A 55 -2.76 -18.83 -15.83
CA ARG A 55 -2.05 -18.92 -14.55
C ARG A 55 -0.61 -18.42 -14.71
N VAL A 56 -0.17 -17.61 -13.76
CA VAL A 56 1.16 -17.02 -13.71
C VAL A 56 1.79 -17.24 -12.34
N ASP A 57 3.12 -17.28 -12.32
CA ASP A 57 3.91 -17.35 -11.11
C ASP A 57 4.36 -15.92 -10.75
N ILE A 58 4.28 -15.56 -9.48
CA ILE A 58 4.54 -14.21 -8.97
C ILE A 58 5.86 -14.22 -8.23
N TYR A 59 6.82 -13.44 -8.72
CA TYR A 59 8.18 -13.34 -8.19
C TYR A 59 8.34 -12.16 -7.24
N GLU A 60 7.53 -11.11 -7.41
CA GLU A 60 7.59 -9.90 -6.61
C GLU A 60 6.22 -9.23 -6.56
N VAL A 61 5.86 -8.70 -5.39
CA VAL A 61 4.60 -8.00 -5.14
C VAL A 61 4.91 -6.54 -4.83
N LEU A 62 4.57 -5.67 -5.77
CA LEU A 62 4.66 -4.21 -5.62
C LEU A 62 3.25 -3.64 -5.34
N PRO A 63 3.14 -2.38 -4.87
CA PRO A 63 1.85 -1.83 -4.45
C PRO A 63 0.74 -1.88 -5.54
N ALA A 64 1.09 -1.62 -6.82
CA ALA A 64 0.17 -1.73 -7.96
C ALA A 64 0.56 -2.81 -8.99
N TRP A 65 1.73 -3.43 -8.85
CA TRP A 65 2.34 -4.23 -9.91
C TRP A 65 2.82 -5.56 -9.37
N LEU A 66 2.84 -6.57 -10.23
CA LEU A 66 3.36 -7.89 -9.94
C LEU A 66 4.45 -8.20 -10.95
N LYS A 67 5.62 -8.62 -10.48
CA LYS A 67 6.61 -9.27 -11.35
C LYS A 67 6.16 -10.70 -11.55
N ILE A 68 5.83 -11.05 -12.79
CA ILE A 68 5.26 -12.34 -13.13
C ILE A 68 6.16 -13.13 -14.07
N GLY A 69 5.98 -14.44 -14.04
CA GLY A 69 6.65 -15.38 -14.91
C GLY A 69 5.86 -16.67 -15.06
N ARG A 70 6.45 -17.66 -15.72
CA ARG A 70 5.93 -19.02 -15.79
C ARG A 70 7.08 -19.98 -16.03
N GLU A 71 7.08 -21.12 -15.33
CA GLU A 71 8.05 -22.20 -15.58
C GLU A 71 9.51 -21.70 -15.51
N GLY A 72 9.80 -20.88 -14.50
CA GLY A 72 11.14 -20.30 -14.28
C GLY A 72 11.51 -19.14 -15.23
N THR A 73 10.66 -18.79 -16.20
CA THR A 73 10.89 -17.65 -17.10
C THR A 73 10.13 -16.42 -16.63
N VAL A 74 10.83 -15.34 -16.32
CA VAL A 74 10.22 -14.03 -16.02
C VAL A 74 9.60 -13.46 -17.30
N LEU A 75 8.33 -13.08 -17.23
CA LEU A 75 7.57 -12.52 -18.34
C LEU A 75 7.56 -10.98 -18.34
N GLY A 76 7.69 -10.37 -17.17
CA GLY A 76 7.67 -8.91 -16.97
C GLY A 76 6.74 -8.50 -15.83
N TYR A 77 6.21 -7.29 -15.90
CA TYR A 77 5.32 -6.71 -14.89
C TYR A 77 3.89 -6.58 -15.40
N ILE A 78 2.93 -6.98 -14.56
CA ILE A 78 1.49 -6.80 -14.84
C ILE A 78 0.84 -6.00 -13.70
N GLN A 79 -0.21 -5.26 -14.02
CA GLN A 79 -1.02 -4.59 -13.00
C GLN A 79 -1.68 -5.62 -12.08
N ARG A 80 -1.55 -5.40 -10.77
CA ARG A 80 -2.07 -6.30 -9.73
C ARG A 80 -3.56 -6.55 -9.85
N GLU A 81 -4.34 -5.52 -10.20
CA GLU A 81 -5.80 -5.61 -10.40
C GLU A 81 -6.25 -6.59 -11.50
N LYS A 82 -5.33 -7.08 -12.34
CA LYS A 82 -5.64 -8.10 -13.35
C LYS A 82 -5.69 -9.51 -12.76
N LEU A 83 -5.12 -9.71 -11.57
CA LEU A 83 -5.07 -11.00 -10.90
C LEU A 83 -6.38 -11.31 -10.17
N ASP A 84 -6.68 -12.59 -10.04
CA ASP A 84 -7.73 -13.07 -9.15
C ASP A 84 -7.13 -13.47 -7.79
N ASP A 85 -7.25 -12.57 -6.81
CA ASP A 85 -6.73 -12.77 -5.45
C ASP A 85 -7.29 -14.04 -4.77
N TYR A 86 -8.45 -14.55 -5.18
CA TYR A 86 -9.04 -15.78 -4.63
C TYR A 86 -8.40 -17.07 -5.16
N THR A 87 -7.54 -16.96 -6.17
CA THR A 87 -6.83 -18.10 -6.79
C THR A 87 -5.37 -18.17 -6.38
N VAL A 88 -4.94 -17.32 -5.45
CA VAL A 88 -3.56 -17.21 -5.01
C VAL A 88 -3.18 -18.39 -4.13
N GLU A 89 -2.12 -19.07 -4.54
CA GLU A 89 -1.49 -20.16 -3.80
C GLU A 89 -0.06 -19.75 -3.46
N SER A 90 0.35 -19.91 -2.20
CA SER A 90 1.74 -19.72 -1.80
C SER A 90 2.60 -20.87 -2.32
N LEU A 91 3.72 -20.54 -2.97
CA LEU A 91 4.71 -21.51 -3.42
C LEU A 91 5.88 -21.64 -2.42
N VAL A 92 5.85 -20.84 -1.35
CA VAL A 92 6.84 -20.87 -0.27
C VAL A 92 6.09 -21.17 1.04
N PRO A 93 6.24 -22.38 1.61
CA PRO A 93 5.47 -22.80 2.78
C PRO A 93 5.58 -21.88 4.01
N ALA A 94 6.73 -21.19 4.17
CA ALA A 94 6.95 -20.26 5.27
C ALA A 94 6.24 -18.89 5.11
N LEU A 95 5.66 -18.59 3.94
CA LEU A 95 5.01 -17.30 3.61
C LEU A 95 3.46 -17.35 3.70
N ALA A 96 2.89 -18.32 4.43
CA ALA A 96 1.47 -18.65 4.38
C ALA A 96 0.55 -17.61 5.06
N PRO A 97 -0.57 -17.25 4.39
CA PRO A 97 -0.58 -16.32 3.26
C PRO A 97 -0.42 -14.86 3.73
N THR A 98 0.57 -14.14 3.21
CA THR A 98 0.66 -12.66 3.35
C THR A 98 0.33 -11.96 2.04
N TYR A 99 -0.55 -12.55 1.22
CA TYR A 99 -1.04 -11.96 -0.01
C TYR A 99 -2.58 -11.88 0.05
N PRO A 100 -3.21 -10.72 -0.24
CA PRO A 100 -2.61 -9.47 -0.69
C PRO A 100 -2.07 -8.53 0.42
N GLY A 101 -2.20 -8.91 1.70
CA GLY A 101 -1.91 -8.06 2.85
C GLY A 101 -0.45 -7.59 2.92
N VAL A 102 -0.24 -6.32 3.25
CA VAL A 102 1.11 -5.80 3.52
C VAL A 102 1.15 -5.41 4.98
N GLN A 103 2.00 -6.09 5.75
CA GLN A 103 2.13 -5.83 7.17
C GLN A 103 2.92 -4.55 7.40
N ASN A 104 2.37 -3.66 8.22
CA ASN A 104 3.12 -2.53 8.77
C ASN A 104 3.82 -2.99 10.04
N THR A 105 5.07 -2.60 10.18
CA THR A 105 5.93 -2.97 11.33
C THR A 105 6.20 -1.79 12.26
N TYR A 106 5.89 -0.56 11.84
CA TYR A 106 6.02 0.63 12.68
C TYR A 106 4.79 1.52 12.59
N LEU A 107 4.57 2.28 13.67
CA LEU A 107 3.63 3.39 13.76
C LEU A 107 4.43 4.64 14.12
N GLY A 108 4.21 5.75 13.41
CA GLY A 108 4.92 7.00 13.69
C GLY A 108 4.03 8.23 13.66
N TRP A 109 4.49 9.29 14.33
CA TRP A 109 3.80 10.56 14.51
C TRP A 109 4.62 11.67 13.89
N VAL A 110 3.98 12.49 13.05
CA VAL A 110 4.62 13.63 12.41
C VAL A 110 4.79 14.76 13.43
N ALA A 111 6.03 15.25 13.60
CA ALA A 111 6.35 16.31 14.55
C ALA A 111 5.88 17.70 14.10
N ALA A 112 6.04 18.01 12.82
CA ALA A 112 5.71 19.30 12.21
C ALA A 112 5.23 19.10 10.77
N GLU A 113 5.96 19.61 9.77
CA GLU A 113 5.68 19.35 8.37
C GLU A 113 6.58 18.23 7.86
N ALA A 114 5.99 17.20 7.24
CA ALA A 114 6.73 16.06 6.71
C ALA A 114 6.28 15.70 5.29
N PRO A 115 7.12 15.88 4.26
CA PRO A 115 6.82 15.39 2.93
C PRO A 115 6.96 13.86 2.88
N VAL A 116 5.96 13.20 2.30
CA VAL A 116 6.08 11.83 1.79
C VAL A 116 6.64 11.93 0.38
N ARG A 117 7.76 11.26 0.13
CA ARG A 117 8.47 11.29 -1.16
C ARG A 117 8.36 9.98 -1.91
N ASP A 118 8.53 10.02 -3.24
CA ASP A 118 8.53 8.83 -4.10
C ASP A 118 9.79 7.96 -3.98
N ARG A 119 10.89 8.54 -3.49
CA ARG A 119 12.14 7.87 -3.14
C ARG A 119 12.82 8.52 -1.93
N PRO A 120 13.71 7.80 -1.23
CA PRO A 120 14.62 8.40 -0.25
C PRO A 120 15.47 9.49 -0.88
N GLY A 121 15.70 10.58 -0.15
CA GLY A 121 16.53 11.71 -0.56
C GLY A 121 15.77 13.03 -0.62
N GLU A 122 16.50 14.15 -0.58
CA GLU A 122 15.92 15.50 -0.71
C GLU A 122 15.43 15.79 -2.14
N ASP A 123 15.94 15.06 -3.12
CA ASP A 123 15.64 15.10 -4.55
C ASP A 123 14.43 14.23 -4.96
N GLY A 124 13.85 13.47 -4.02
CA GLY A 124 12.59 12.76 -4.23
C GLY A 124 11.42 13.70 -4.47
N GLU A 125 10.52 13.36 -5.38
CA GLU A 125 9.30 14.12 -5.64
C GLU A 125 8.35 14.00 -4.44
N THR A 126 7.81 15.14 -3.98
CA THR A 126 6.82 15.17 -2.90
C THR A 126 5.46 14.68 -3.40
N LEU A 127 5.01 13.55 -2.85
CA LEU A 127 3.71 12.94 -3.15
C LEU A 127 2.56 13.56 -2.35
N ILE A 128 2.84 13.92 -1.10
CA ILE A 128 1.96 14.64 -0.19
C ILE A 128 2.79 15.27 0.93
N THR A 129 2.35 16.40 1.45
CA THR A 129 2.91 16.99 2.66
C THR A 129 1.96 16.75 3.83
N LEU A 130 2.48 16.17 4.90
CA LEU A 130 1.75 15.88 6.13
C LEU A 130 2.02 16.96 7.17
N THR A 131 1.04 17.16 8.06
CA THR A 131 1.09 18.15 9.13
C THR A 131 1.27 17.49 10.50
N ALA A 132 1.60 18.30 11.50
CA ALA A 132 1.83 17.86 12.87
C ALA A 132 0.66 17.03 13.40
N GLY A 133 0.97 15.96 14.10
CA GLY A 133 -0.02 15.04 14.68
C GLY A 133 -0.57 13.98 13.71
N ALA A 134 -0.21 14.02 12.42
CA ALA A 134 -0.53 12.93 11.51
C ALA A 134 0.14 11.63 11.97
N ARG A 135 -0.63 10.52 11.97
CA ARG A 135 -0.16 9.18 12.35
C ARG A 135 -0.06 8.28 11.12
N LEU A 136 1.04 7.56 11.00
CA LEU A 136 1.36 6.74 9.82
C LEU A 136 1.83 5.35 10.22
N ALA A 137 1.28 4.34 9.56
CA ALA A 137 1.80 2.99 9.59
C ALA A 137 2.85 2.83 8.48
N PHE A 138 4.00 2.24 8.83
CA PHE A 138 5.12 2.02 7.91
C PHE A 138 5.43 0.54 7.77
N LEU A 139 5.82 0.15 6.55
CA LEU A 139 6.23 -1.20 6.17
C LEU A 139 7.54 -1.59 6.85
N ASN A 140 8.51 -0.69 6.82
CA ASN A 140 9.81 -0.83 7.43
C ASN A 140 10.49 0.55 7.57
N VAL A 141 11.64 0.55 8.23
CA VAL A 141 12.53 1.70 8.36
C VAL A 141 13.92 1.24 7.93
N GLU A 142 14.52 1.94 6.98
CA GLU A 142 15.82 1.60 6.41
C GLU A 142 16.60 2.89 6.10
N ASP A 143 17.86 2.96 6.52
CA ASP A 143 18.75 4.10 6.29
C ASP A 143 18.16 5.48 6.66
N GLY A 144 17.35 5.53 7.74
CA GLY A 144 16.70 6.75 8.22
C GLY A 144 15.40 7.11 7.50
N TRP A 145 14.90 6.27 6.60
CA TRP A 145 13.65 6.46 5.86
C TRP A 145 12.60 5.43 6.26
N ALA A 146 11.43 5.92 6.65
CA ALA A 146 10.26 5.11 6.94
C ALA A 146 9.44 4.93 5.66
N LYS A 147 9.28 3.68 5.20
CA LYS A 147 8.61 3.32 3.95
C LYS A 147 7.15 3.02 4.19
N LEU A 148 6.26 3.50 3.33
CA LEU A 148 4.82 3.22 3.37
C LEU A 148 4.25 2.99 1.97
N ILE A 149 2.98 2.62 1.91
CA ILE A 149 2.21 2.63 0.66
C ILE A 149 1.39 3.91 0.59
N PHE A 150 1.61 4.71 -0.44
CA PHE A 150 0.80 5.89 -0.75
C PHE A 150 0.21 5.73 -2.15
N LYS A 151 -1.13 5.77 -2.28
CA LYS A 151 -1.85 5.72 -3.57
C LYS A 151 -1.28 4.73 -4.60
N ARG A 152 -1.11 3.45 -4.20
CA ARG A 152 -0.61 2.36 -5.06
C ARG A 152 0.87 2.49 -5.50
N GLN A 153 1.67 3.28 -4.81
CA GLN A 153 3.13 3.30 -4.95
C GLN A 153 3.81 3.35 -3.58
N TYR A 154 5.13 3.19 -3.55
CA TYR A 154 5.90 3.40 -2.32
C TYR A 154 6.05 4.90 -2.04
N GLY A 155 5.95 5.24 -0.77
CA GLY A 155 6.26 6.55 -0.24
C GLY A 155 7.31 6.42 0.86
N TYR A 156 8.11 7.47 1.06
CA TYR A 156 9.19 7.50 2.04
C TYR A 156 9.10 8.78 2.87
N VAL A 157 9.21 8.65 4.18
CA VAL A 157 9.25 9.77 5.13
C VAL A 157 10.58 9.75 5.86
N ASP A 158 11.24 10.88 5.97
CA ASP A 158 12.45 11.03 6.78
C ASP A 158 12.09 10.85 8.27
N THR A 159 12.71 9.88 8.92
CA THR A 159 12.44 9.56 10.33
C THR A 159 12.75 10.71 11.28
N ARG A 160 13.62 11.65 10.90
CA ARG A 160 13.94 12.86 11.68
C ARG A 160 12.77 13.83 11.79
N LEU A 161 11.76 13.70 10.92
CA LEU A 161 10.55 14.51 10.92
C LEU A 161 9.43 13.88 11.78
N LEU A 162 9.70 12.73 12.39
CA LEU A 162 8.79 12.03 13.27
C LEU A 162 9.12 12.36 14.73
N SER A 163 8.10 12.70 15.52
CA SER A 163 8.24 12.92 16.97
C SER A 163 8.31 11.61 17.74
N GLU A 164 7.70 10.56 17.19
CA GLU A 164 7.62 9.23 17.77
C GLU A 164 7.61 8.20 16.65
N LEU A 165 8.29 7.08 16.88
CA LEU A 165 8.33 5.93 16.00
C LEU A 165 8.37 4.68 16.86
N GLN A 166 7.24 3.98 16.91
CA GLN A 166 7.03 2.79 17.73
C GLN A 166 6.98 1.56 16.83
N MET A 167 7.60 0.47 17.28
CA MET A 167 7.47 -0.82 16.62
C MET A 167 6.11 -1.44 16.94
N ILE A 168 5.48 -2.02 15.94
CA ILE A 168 4.22 -2.76 16.08
C ILE A 168 4.56 -4.14 16.63
N ASN A 169 3.90 -4.47 17.74
CA ASN A 169 4.11 -5.70 18.45
C ASN A 169 3.27 -6.83 17.86
N ALA A 170 3.76 -7.41 16.76
CA ALA A 170 3.06 -8.45 16.04
C ALA A 170 3.12 -9.85 16.69
N SER A 171 3.89 -10.02 17.78
CA SER A 171 4.04 -11.31 18.47
C SER A 171 3.19 -11.37 19.73
N ALA A 172 2.49 -12.48 19.93
CA ALA A 172 1.73 -12.75 21.15
C ALA A 172 2.62 -12.91 22.40
N ASP A 173 3.93 -13.12 22.22
CA ASP A 173 4.90 -13.35 23.32
C ASP A 173 5.49 -12.07 23.91
N ALA A 174 5.14 -10.92 23.38
CA ALA A 174 5.77 -9.67 23.77
C ALA A 174 5.09 -9.05 25.00
N HIS A 175 5.93 -8.70 25.97
CA HIS A 175 5.55 -8.29 27.32
C HIS A 175 5.00 -6.85 27.46
N ASP A 176 4.64 -6.20 26.35
CA ASP A 176 4.05 -4.86 26.38
C ASP A 176 2.58 -4.92 25.96
N ASP A 177 1.71 -5.02 26.98
CA ASP A 177 0.25 -5.04 26.85
C ASP A 177 -0.32 -3.72 26.28
N GLN A 178 0.50 -2.67 26.15
CA GLN A 178 0.11 -1.37 25.59
C GLN A 178 0.62 -1.15 24.16
N ALA A 179 1.49 -2.03 23.64
CA ALA A 179 2.00 -1.88 22.29
C ALA A 179 0.91 -2.17 21.23
N PRO A 180 0.86 -1.39 20.13
CA PRO A 180 -0.08 -1.66 19.05
C PRO A 180 0.29 -3.00 18.39
N ILE A 181 -0.70 -3.85 18.17
CA ILE A 181 -0.51 -5.18 17.55
C ILE A 181 -0.60 -5.14 16.02
N ALA A 182 -1.25 -4.11 15.47
CA ALA A 182 -1.40 -3.89 14.04
C ALA A 182 -1.69 -2.40 13.75
N ALA A 183 -1.32 -1.93 12.56
CA ALA A 183 -1.67 -0.60 12.10
C ALA A 183 -1.84 -0.56 10.58
N TYR A 184 -2.65 0.38 10.11
CA TYR A 184 -2.86 0.67 8.70
C TYR A 184 -3.19 2.15 8.52
N THR A 185 -2.76 2.73 7.40
CA THR A 185 -3.05 4.13 7.07
C THR A 185 -3.79 4.22 5.75
N SER A 186 -4.90 4.97 5.75
CA SER A 186 -5.57 5.40 4.53
C SER A 186 -5.48 6.92 4.39
N PHE A 187 -5.43 7.38 3.15
CA PHE A 187 -5.35 8.80 2.82
C PHE A 187 -6.68 9.28 2.25
N TYR A 188 -7.09 10.49 2.60
CA TYR A 188 -8.25 11.15 1.99
C TYR A 188 -7.82 12.50 1.40
N LYS A 189 -8.60 12.98 0.43
CA LYS A 189 -8.34 14.29 -0.19
C LYS A 189 -8.68 15.37 0.83
N ILE A 190 -7.72 16.23 1.14
CA ILE A 190 -7.97 17.47 1.84
C ILE A 190 -8.28 18.51 0.76
N SER A 191 -9.56 18.85 0.59
CA SER A 191 -10.02 19.95 -0.25
C SER A 191 -11.06 20.78 0.50
N THR A 192 -11.14 22.05 0.14
CA THR A 192 -12.05 23.05 0.71
C THR A 192 -13.42 23.07 0.03
N ASP A 193 -13.68 22.13 -0.89
CA ASP A 193 -15.00 21.96 -1.51
C ASP A 193 -16.02 21.60 -0.41
N GLU A 194 -17.20 22.25 -0.40
CA GLU A 194 -18.18 22.10 0.68
C GLU A 194 -18.55 20.63 0.95
N ASP A 195 -18.71 19.84 -0.11
CA ASP A 195 -18.99 18.39 -0.04
C ASP A 195 -17.88 17.60 0.65
N ASN A 196 -16.63 18.06 0.54
CA ASN A 196 -15.48 17.39 1.13
C ASN A 196 -15.27 17.81 2.61
N ILE A 197 -15.67 19.02 2.99
CA ILE A 197 -15.65 19.46 4.40
C ILE A 197 -16.56 18.58 5.25
N GLY A 198 -17.78 18.30 4.77
CA GLY A 198 -18.72 17.41 5.45
C GLY A 198 -18.15 16.01 5.63
N ARG A 199 -17.52 15.47 4.58
CA ARG A 199 -16.82 14.18 4.62
C ARG A 199 -15.68 14.15 5.64
N ILE A 200 -14.81 15.16 5.67
CA ILE A 200 -13.69 15.24 6.62
C ILE A 200 -14.20 15.29 8.06
N LYS A 201 -15.23 16.09 8.34
CA LYS A 201 -15.87 16.12 9.67
C LYS A 201 -16.44 14.77 10.06
N ASN A 202 -17.05 14.05 9.12
CA ASN A 202 -17.57 12.70 9.37
C ASN A 202 -16.48 11.68 9.66
N LEU A 203 -15.32 11.78 9.01
CA LEU A 203 -14.14 10.95 9.33
C LEU A 203 -13.71 11.21 10.77
N GLN A 204 -13.55 12.48 11.16
CA GLN A 204 -13.19 12.85 12.54
C GLN A 204 -14.19 12.28 13.56
N VAL A 205 -15.48 12.53 13.37
CA VAL A 205 -16.55 12.03 14.27
C VAL A 205 -16.52 10.51 14.40
N SER A 206 -16.21 9.80 13.31
CA SER A 206 -16.11 8.33 13.34
C SER A 206 -14.87 7.86 14.09
N CYS A 207 -13.71 8.50 13.87
CA CYS A 207 -12.49 8.20 14.59
C CYS A 207 -12.63 8.49 16.10
N ASP A 208 -13.19 9.64 16.47
CA ASP A 208 -13.42 10.04 17.87
C ASP A 208 -14.33 9.03 18.59
N LYS A 209 -15.39 8.56 17.92
CA LYS A 209 -16.27 7.52 18.48
C LYS A 209 -15.57 6.17 18.60
N PHE A 210 -14.76 5.81 17.61
CA PHE A 210 -14.04 4.54 17.58
C PHE A 210 -12.97 4.47 18.68
N GLU A 211 -12.28 5.57 18.97
CA GLU A 211 -11.27 5.67 20.04
C GLU A 211 -11.84 5.35 21.44
N LEU A 212 -13.15 5.51 21.64
CA LEU A 212 -13.83 5.20 22.90
C LEU A 212 -14.20 3.72 23.05
N ILE A 213 -14.00 2.90 22.02
CA ILE A 213 -14.47 1.51 22.00
C ILE A 213 -13.39 0.58 22.55
N ARG A 214 -13.73 -0.14 23.62
CA ARG A 214 -12.95 -1.25 24.16
C ARG A 214 -13.69 -2.56 23.95
N ILE A 215 -13.09 -3.49 23.23
CA ILE A 215 -13.65 -4.82 22.98
C ILE A 215 -13.00 -5.81 23.96
N MET A 216 -13.81 -6.40 24.84
CA MET A 216 -13.35 -7.45 25.74
C MET A 216 -13.21 -8.79 25.00
N PRO A 217 -12.40 -9.74 25.50
CA PRO A 217 -12.32 -11.08 24.92
C PRO A 217 -13.70 -11.73 24.72
N GLY A 218 -13.95 -12.26 23.52
CA GLY A 218 -15.25 -12.83 23.12
C GLY A 218 -16.32 -11.79 22.74
N GLY A 219 -16.03 -10.49 22.86
CA GLY A 219 -16.90 -9.41 22.43
C GLY A 219 -17.00 -9.29 20.90
N ASN A 220 -18.01 -8.56 20.44
CA ASN A 220 -18.18 -8.24 19.03
C ASN A 220 -18.26 -6.73 18.79
N PHE A 221 -17.67 -6.31 17.68
CA PHE A 221 -17.79 -4.95 17.19
C PHE A 221 -18.55 -4.95 15.88
N ASN A 222 -19.52 -4.05 15.77
CA ASN A 222 -20.31 -3.84 14.57
C ASN A 222 -20.25 -2.34 14.24
N PHE A 223 -19.49 -2.02 13.19
CA PHE A 223 -19.20 -0.64 12.78
C PHE A 223 -20.46 0.22 12.64
N ASN A 224 -21.53 -0.32 12.04
CA ASN A 224 -22.77 0.44 11.81
C ASN A 224 -23.62 0.59 13.08
N ARG A 225 -23.65 -0.43 13.93
CA ARG A 225 -24.34 -0.38 15.23
C ARG A 225 -23.63 0.58 16.18
N ASP A 226 -22.30 0.51 16.23
CA ASP A 226 -21.50 1.13 17.28
C ASP A 226 -21.10 2.57 16.93
N LEU A 227 -20.86 2.89 15.65
CA LEU A 227 -20.56 4.27 15.23
C LEU A 227 -21.79 5.02 14.67
N GLY A 228 -22.81 4.29 14.21
CA GLY A 228 -24.07 4.87 13.78
C GLY A 228 -25.02 5.21 14.95
N PRO A 229 -26.30 5.49 14.67
CA PRO A 229 -26.84 5.86 13.37
C PRO A 229 -26.20 7.15 12.83
N TYR A 230 -26.01 7.21 11.52
CA TYR A 230 -25.41 8.37 10.85
C TYR A 230 -26.44 9.50 10.68
N ARG A 231 -26.52 10.39 11.67
CA ARG A 231 -27.48 11.50 11.72
C ARG A 231 -26.90 12.73 12.40
N ARG A 232 -27.48 13.91 12.14
CA ARG A 232 -27.05 15.19 12.74
C ARG A 232 -26.94 15.16 14.26
N SER A 233 -27.92 14.57 14.94
CA SER A 233 -27.92 14.50 16.42
C SER A 233 -26.79 13.63 16.99
N ASN A 234 -26.16 12.78 16.16
CA ASN A 234 -25.00 11.99 16.54
C ASN A 234 -23.67 12.63 16.10
N GLY A 235 -23.70 13.89 15.64
CA GLY A 235 -22.52 14.68 15.25
C GLY A 235 -22.15 14.61 13.77
N TYR A 236 -22.84 13.78 12.98
CA TYR A 236 -22.55 13.64 11.55
C TYR A 236 -23.07 14.83 10.73
N PHE A 237 -22.37 15.13 9.64
CA PHE A 237 -22.65 16.19 8.68
C PHE A 237 -23.13 15.60 7.34
N PRO A 238 -23.89 16.38 6.54
CA PRO A 238 -24.20 16.01 5.16
C PRO A 238 -22.92 15.85 4.32
N ALA A 239 -22.85 14.78 3.55
CA ALA A 239 -21.79 14.48 2.58
C ALA A 239 -22.32 13.48 1.54
N ILE A 240 -21.57 13.25 0.47
CA ILE A 240 -21.93 12.22 -0.52
C ILE A 240 -21.88 10.83 0.13
N VAL A 241 -22.98 10.10 0.03
CA VAL A 241 -23.15 8.70 0.44
C VAL A 241 -23.44 7.82 -0.77
N LEU A 242 -23.11 6.52 -0.66
CA LEU A 242 -23.45 5.53 -1.67
C LEU A 242 -24.77 4.85 -1.29
N VAL A 243 -25.76 4.90 -2.18
CA VAL A 243 -27.09 4.30 -1.99
C VAL A 243 -27.51 3.64 -3.29
N ASP A 244 -27.87 2.35 -3.24
CA ASP A 244 -28.37 1.57 -4.38
C ASP A 244 -27.49 1.64 -5.64
N GLY A 245 -26.16 1.64 -5.46
CA GLY A 245 -25.19 1.73 -6.56
C GLY A 245 -25.02 3.15 -7.14
N GLY A 246 -25.76 4.14 -6.64
CA GLY A 246 -25.62 5.55 -6.97
C GLY A 246 -24.97 6.38 -5.85
N THR A 247 -24.97 7.70 -6.05
CA THR A 247 -24.55 8.67 -5.03
C THR A 247 -25.74 9.55 -4.65
N ALA A 248 -25.84 9.87 -3.37
CA ALA A 248 -26.85 10.78 -2.84
C ALA A 248 -26.24 11.66 -1.75
N LEU A 249 -26.88 12.79 -1.43
CA LEU A 249 -26.53 13.57 -0.27
C LEU A 249 -27.15 12.92 0.98
N GLY A 250 -26.34 12.63 1.99
CA GLY A 250 -26.78 12.00 3.23
C GLY A 250 -25.83 12.26 4.40
N TYR A 251 -26.19 11.84 5.59
CA TYR A 251 -25.34 12.00 6.77
C TYR A 251 -24.32 10.85 6.88
N GLY A 252 -23.10 11.18 7.32
CA GLY A 252 -22.06 10.18 7.56
C GLY A 252 -21.30 9.71 6.32
N GLY A 253 -21.44 10.39 5.18
CA GLY A 253 -20.58 10.16 4.02
C GLY A 253 -19.10 10.26 4.40
N GLY A 254 -18.31 9.25 4.02
CA GLY A 254 -16.90 9.08 4.41
C GLY A 254 -16.64 8.00 5.46
N THR A 255 -17.61 7.64 6.30
CA THR A 255 -17.47 6.60 7.36
C THR A 255 -17.00 5.24 6.83
N CYS A 256 -17.37 4.90 5.59
CA CYS A 256 -16.91 3.69 4.92
C CYS A 256 -15.39 3.59 4.79
N GLN A 257 -14.68 4.71 4.68
CA GLN A 257 -13.22 4.72 4.65
C GLN A 257 -12.62 4.30 5.99
N VAL A 258 -13.21 4.73 7.11
CA VAL A 258 -12.77 4.33 8.45
C VAL A 258 -13.03 2.83 8.66
N SER A 259 -14.18 2.33 8.23
CA SER A 259 -14.51 0.89 8.26
C SER A 259 -13.54 0.05 7.43
N SER A 260 -13.25 0.45 6.19
CA SER A 260 -12.28 -0.25 5.34
C SER A 260 -10.85 -0.13 5.89
N THR A 261 -10.50 0.97 6.56
CA THR A 261 -9.20 1.11 7.23
C THR A 261 -9.08 0.09 8.35
N LEU A 262 -10.09 -0.02 9.22
CA LEU A 262 -10.13 -1.02 10.28
C LEU A 262 -10.09 -2.45 9.72
N TYR A 263 -10.81 -2.72 8.65
CA TYR A 263 -10.77 -4.03 7.98
C TYR A 263 -9.33 -4.41 7.58
N ASN A 264 -8.55 -3.48 7.02
CA ASN A 264 -7.16 -3.74 6.65
C ASN A 264 -6.20 -3.85 7.86
N VAL A 265 -6.58 -3.37 9.04
CA VAL A 265 -5.80 -3.59 10.27
C VAL A 265 -5.94 -5.03 10.79
N VAL A 266 -7.10 -5.65 10.56
CA VAL A 266 -7.45 -6.96 11.14
C VAL A 266 -7.17 -8.14 10.19
N LEU A 267 -6.89 -7.87 8.91
CA LEU A 267 -6.48 -8.87 7.90
C LEU A 267 -5.07 -9.40 8.14
#